data_AF-A0AAV3XKX5-F1
#
_entry.id   AF-A0AAV3XKX5-F1
#
_cell.length_a   1.000
_cell.length_b   1.000
_cell.length_c   1.000
_cell.angle_alpha   90.00
_cell.angle_beta   90.00
_cell.angle_gamma   90.00
#
_symmetry.space_group_name_H-M   'P 1'
#
loop_
_entity.id
_entity.type
_entity.pdbx_description
1 polymer ?
#
loop_
_entity_poly.entity_id
_entity_poly.type
_entity_poly.pdbx_seq_one_letter_code
_entity_poly.pdbx_strand_id
1 'polypeptide(L)' 'MFQAVVKAGCWFGATVNDPQSYSLVGCTVHPGFDFNDFELGKREELTKCYPQHQSLIEKMTRI' A
#
# COMPACT_ATOMS: atom_id res chain seq x y z
N MET A 1 18.58 -0.33 -4.90
CA MET A 1 17.85 0.93 -4.62
C MET A 1 17.72 1.04 -3.10
N PHE A 2 18.17 2.15 -2.49
CA PHE A 2 18.12 2.33 -1.03
C PHE A 2 16.98 3.25 -0.57
N GLN A 3 16.34 3.97 -1.50
CA GLN A 3 15.24 4.90 -1.25
C GLN A 3 14.25 4.82 -2.42
N ALA A 4 12.97 4.98 -2.12
CA ALA A 4 11.89 5.01 -3.11
C ALA A 4 10.83 6.05 -2.71
N VAL A 5 10.13 6.61 -3.69
CA VAL A 5 9.05 7.59 -3.47
C VAL A 5 7.76 7.04 -4.06
N VAL A 6 6.73 6.94 -3.22
CA VAL A 6 5.35 6.72 -3.66
C VAL A 6 4.72 8.09 -3.88
N LYS A 7 4.17 8.33 -5.07
CA LYS A 7 3.52 9.61 -5.39
C LYS A 7 2.18 9.72 -4.66
N ALA A 8 1.81 10.94 -4.29
CA ALA A 8 0.49 11.23 -3.72
C ALA A 8 -0.63 10.77 -4.67
N GLY A 9 -1.72 10.24 -4.11
CA GLY A 9 -2.85 9.69 -4.86
C GLY A 9 -2.65 8.27 -5.42
N CYS A 10 -1.48 7.64 -5.18
CA CYS A 10 -1.27 6.24 -5.54
C CYS A 10 -1.62 5.31 -4.37
N TRP A 11 -2.37 4.25 -4.65
CA TRP A 11 -2.49 3.11 -3.74
C TRP A 11 -1.14 2.42 -3.59
N PHE A 12 -0.73 2.15 -2.34
CA PHE A 12 0.48 1.39 -2.07
C PHE A 12 0.32 0.46 -0.87
N GLY A 13 1.11 -0.60 -0.87
CA GLY A 13 1.29 -1.51 0.25
C GLY A 13 2.68 -2.14 0.15
N ALA A 14 3.18 -2.66 1.26
CA ALA A 14 4.50 -3.29 1.32
C ALA A 14 4.39 -4.71 1.87
N THR A 15 5.21 -5.61 1.33
CA THR A 15 5.38 -6.98 1.83
C THR A 15 6.83 -7.40 1.62
N VAL A 16 7.27 -8.42 2.37
CA VAL A 16 8.59 -9.03 2.20
C VAL A 16 8.52 -10.15 1.17
N ASN A 17 9.61 -10.38 0.44
CA ASN A 17 9.68 -11.46 -0.55
C ASN A 17 9.61 -12.84 0.10
N ASP A 18 10.28 -13.01 1.24
CA ASP A 18 10.19 -14.21 2.07
C ASP A 18 9.25 -13.96 3.26
N PRO A 19 8.10 -14.67 3.35
CA PRO A 19 7.15 -14.53 4.46
C PRO A 19 7.72 -14.82 5.85
N GLN A 20 8.87 -15.50 5.95
CA GLN A 20 9.55 -15.81 7.22
C GLN A 20 10.62 -14.76 7.59
N SER A 21 10.76 -13.70 6.78
CA SER A 21 11.73 -12.63 6.98
C SER A 21 11.07 -11.34 7.50
N TYR A 22 11.89 -10.32 7.76
CA TYR A 22 11.43 -8.99 8.14
C TYR A 22 12.17 -7.91 7.34
N SER A 23 11.56 -6.72 7.26
CA SER A 23 12.17 -5.51 6.71
C SER A 23 11.95 -4.35 7.67
N LEU A 24 12.99 -3.54 7.89
CA LEU A 24 12.94 -2.31 8.66
C LEU A 24 13.15 -1.13 7.72
N VAL A 25 12.22 -0.19 7.72
CA VAL A 25 12.25 0.99 6.85
C VAL A 25 11.86 2.25 7.62
N GLY A 26 12.38 3.39 7.18
CA GLY A 26 11.87 4.70 7.58
C GLY A 26 10.92 5.24 6.52
N CYS A 27 9.76 5.75 6.93
CA CYS A 27 8.79 6.39 6.04
C CYS A 27 8.66 7.87 6.42
N THR A 28 8.92 8.75 5.46
CA THR A 28 8.70 10.20 5.61
C THR A 28 7.57 10.62 4.68
N VAL A 29 6.61 11.36 5.23
CA VAL A 29 5.45 11.90 4.49
C VAL A 29 5.56 13.42 4.46
N HIS A 30 5.28 14.02 3.32
CA HIS A 30 5.25 15.47 3.15
C HIS A 30 4.06 15.90 2.28
N PRO A 31 3.20 16.84 2.72
CA PRO A 31 3.12 17.45 4.07
C PRO A 31 2.99 16.43 5.21
N GLY A 32 3.12 16.87 6.47
CA GLY A 32 3.07 15.96 7.62
C GLY A 32 1.82 15.08 7.60
N PHE A 33 1.95 13.84 8.09
CA PHE A 33 0.83 12.89 8.11
C PHE A 33 -0.34 13.40 8.94
N ASP A 34 -1.54 13.35 8.37
CA ASP A 34 -2.82 13.62 9.04
C ASP A 34 -3.80 12.48 8.73
N PHE A 35 -4.61 12.08 9.71
CA PHE A 35 -5.62 11.03 9.51
C PHE A 35 -6.71 11.45 8.52
N ASN A 36 -6.97 12.74 8.37
CA ASN A 36 -7.92 13.27 7.38
C ASN A 36 -7.45 13.01 5.94
N ASP A 37 -6.14 12.83 5.74
CA ASP A 37 -5.52 12.54 4.43
C ASP A 37 -5.26 11.04 4.23
N PHE A 38 -5.58 10.20 5.22
CA PHE A 38 -5.34 8.76 5.19
C PHE A 38 -6.59 7.97 4.82
N GLU A 39 -6.45 7.11 3.80
CA GLU A 39 -7.47 6.16 3.42
C GLU A 39 -6.92 4.73 3.43
N LEU A 40 -7.66 3.82 4.09
CA LEU A 40 -7.36 2.39 4.04
C LEU A 40 -8.16 1.74 2.91
N GLY A 41 -7.45 1.26 1.89
CA GLY A 41 -8.08 0.67 0.71
C GLY A 41 -8.96 -0.55 1.04
N LYS A 42 -10.23 -0.50 0.64
CA LYS A 42 -11.18 -1.61 0.82
C LYS A 42 -11.13 -2.55 -0.38
N ARG A 43 -11.02 -3.86 -0.12
CA ARG A 43 -10.89 -4.88 -1.17
C ARG A 43 -11.98 -4.76 -2.22
N GLU A 44 -13.24 -4.70 -1.80
CA GLU A 44 -14.38 -4.72 -2.72
C GLU A 44 -14.40 -3.51 -3.65
N GLU A 45 -14.11 -2.33 -3.12
CA GLU A 45 -14.07 -1.08 -3.88
C GLU A 45 -12.89 -1.09 -4.87
N LEU A 46 -11.70 -1.49 -4.41
CA LEU A 46 -10.51 -1.55 -5.25
C LEU A 46 -10.62 -2.60 -6.35
N THR A 47 -11.17 -3.79 -6.08
CA THR A 47 -11.34 -4.84 -7.09
C THR A 47 -12.35 -4.42 -8.16
N LYS A 48 -13.37 -3.62 -7.81
CA LYS A 48 -14.30 -3.04 -8.79
C LYS A 48 -13.63 -1.98 -9.67
N CYS A 49 -12.80 -1.11 -9.07
CA CYS A 49 -12.12 -0.04 -9.80
C CYS A 49 -10.94 -0.55 -10.65
N TYR A 50 -10.26 -1.61 -10.20
CA TYR A 50 -9.04 -2.15 -10.80
C TYR A 50 -9.11 -3.68 -10.96
N PRO A 51 -10.07 -4.20 -11.74
CA PRO A 51 -10.29 -5.65 -11.87
C PRO A 51 -9.05 -6.38 -12.41
N GLN A 52 -8.24 -5.73 -13.24
CA GLN A 52 -6.98 -6.28 -13.76
C GLN A 52 -5.92 -6.55 -12.69
N HIS A 53 -6.08 -6.01 -11.47
CA HIS A 53 -5.16 -6.17 -10.36
C HIS A 53 -5.75 -7.00 -9.20
N GLN A 54 -6.86 -7.71 -9.44
CA GLN A 54 -7.60 -8.45 -8.41
C GLN A 54 -6.70 -9.32 -7.52
N SER A 55 -5.83 -10.16 -8.09
CA SER A 55 -4.96 -11.05 -7.29
C SER A 55 -4.00 -10.28 -6.38
N LEU A 56 -3.51 -9.13 -6.83
CA LEU A 56 -2.65 -8.27 -6.01
C LEU A 56 -3.45 -7.61 -4.89
N ILE A 57 -4.64 -7.10 -5.20
CA ILE A 57 -5.53 -6.46 -4.22
C ILE A 57 -5.94 -7.48 -3.15
N GLU A 58 -6.32 -8.69 -3.54
CA GLU A 58 -6.68 -9.78 -2.63
C GLU A 58 -5.54 -10.11 -1.66
N LYS A 59 -4.31 -10.20 -2.17
CA LYS A 59 -3.10 -10.45 -1.37
C LYS A 59 -2.79 -9.31 -0.38
N MET A 60 -3.05 -8.06 -0.75
CA MET A 60 -2.59 -6.88 0.00
C MET A 60 -3.65 -6.27 0.94
N THR A 61 -4.89 -6.75 0.88
CA THR A 61 -6.01 -6.26 1.70
C THR A 61 -6.54 -7.36 2.63
N ARG A 62 -7.39 -7.01 3.59
CA ARG A 62 -8.10 -7.96 4.48
C ARG A 62 -9.58 -8.06 4.07
N ILE A 63 -10.23 -9.18 4.46
CA ILE A 63 -11.71 -9.33 4.36
C ILE A 63 -12.33 -8.54 5.50
#